data_AF-A0A0A2IW34-F1
#
_entry.id   AF-A0A0A2IW34-F1
#
_cell.length_a   1.000
_cell.length_b   1.000
_cell.length_c   1.000
_cell.angle_alpha   90.00
_cell.angle_beta   90.00
_cell.angle_gamma   90.00
#
_symmetry.space_group_name_H-M   'P 1'
#
loop_
_entity.id
_entity.type
_entity.pdbx_description
1 polymer ?
#
loop_
_entity_poly.entity_id
_entity_poly.type
_entity_poly.pdbx_seq_one_letter_code
_entity_poly.pdbx_strand_id
1 'polypeptide(L)'
;MKFSEDCVPFIVPLFLVTPIFGQETLNATNVTGDNLVSIAQGGPNLCTSADITKMDVSGCTCPSTFPSSPTDLVCVTPSGQCPITCNPPPPPSPVIPRSELSQCYSGCVDANSECNGCYIWFSSLCRCIRAFQAGTPTTCIASPSIGAGPPQPNQSPSWVVLGGGDLITTTDLIPGILQLNSAADVDGGFRLGQDTLNNRGIRDTGTLAINSVSTRSEEQIHIHVCNNPGSTVRGILDKLHRDSFNTTSSVDLSALPKPSAAMSCRASHNRGEDINIGRDIVNWLTQYAGTTTCAQYDVGAGVIVDSNGYAWACITTGHRAAENLFCTD
;
A
#
# COMPACT_ATOMS: atom_id res chain seq x y z
N MET A 1 -19.31 4.07 52.44
CA MET A 1 -18.65 2.76 52.24
C MET A 1 -17.35 3.02 51.52
N LYS A 2 -16.22 2.74 52.18
CA LYS A 2 -14.87 2.86 51.63
C LYS A 2 -14.48 1.51 51.04
N PHE A 3 -14.02 1.48 49.80
CA PHE A 3 -13.21 0.39 49.27
C PHE A 3 -11.81 0.93 49.01
N SER A 4 -10.86 0.38 49.76
CA SER A 4 -9.42 0.51 49.59
C SER A 4 -8.99 -0.75 48.87
N GLU A 5 -8.35 -0.64 47.71
CA GLU A 5 -7.67 -1.77 47.08
C GLU A 5 -6.16 -1.49 47.11
N ASP A 6 -5.47 -2.38 47.81
CA ASP A 6 -4.06 -2.35 48.09
C ASP A 6 -3.24 -2.74 46.85
N CYS A 7 -2.27 -1.90 46.49
CA CYS A 7 -1.24 -2.25 45.51
C CYS A 7 -0.20 -3.20 46.13
N VAL A 8 -0.04 -4.39 45.56
CA VAL A 8 1.07 -5.31 45.86
C VAL A 8 2.21 -5.04 44.87
N PRO A 9 3.43 -4.70 45.32
CA PRO A 9 4.57 -4.56 44.42
C PRO A 9 5.16 -5.93 44.07
N PHE A 10 5.21 -6.24 42.76
CA PHE A 10 5.90 -7.40 42.22
C PHE A 10 7.37 -7.04 41.97
N ILE A 11 8.29 -7.68 42.70
CA ILE A 11 9.74 -7.57 42.52
C ILE A 11 10.19 -8.72 41.62
N VAL A 12 10.72 -8.40 40.43
CA VAL A 12 11.37 -9.37 39.53
C VAL A 12 12.89 -9.34 39.80
N PRO A 13 13.56 -10.48 40.03
CA PRO A 13 14.99 -10.50 40.28
C PRO A 13 15.78 -10.29 38.99
N LEU A 14 16.70 -9.33 39.05
CA LEU A 14 17.72 -9.02 38.06
C LEU A 14 18.79 -10.14 38.06
N PHE A 15 18.87 -10.94 37.00
CA PHE A 15 20.02 -11.83 36.80
C PHE A 15 21.15 -11.09 36.09
N LEU A 16 22.20 -10.83 36.84
CA LEU A 16 23.51 -10.38 36.37
C LEU A 16 24.21 -11.52 35.64
N VAL A 17 24.48 -11.34 34.34
CA VAL A 17 25.43 -12.19 33.60
C VAL A 17 26.72 -11.40 33.40
N THR A 18 27.78 -11.90 34.03
CA THR A 18 29.15 -11.39 33.93
C THR A 18 29.78 -11.71 32.56
N PRO A 19 30.67 -10.86 32.03
CA PRO A 19 31.43 -11.16 30.82
C PRO A 19 32.64 -12.05 31.15
N ILE A 20 32.85 -13.11 30.37
CA ILE A 20 34.11 -13.86 30.35
C ILE A 20 34.85 -13.47 29.07
N PHE A 21 35.97 -12.77 29.25
CA PHE A 21 37.01 -12.60 28.25
C PHE A 21 37.85 -13.88 28.16
N GLY A 22 38.09 -14.35 26.94
CA GLY A 22 39.03 -15.42 26.62
C GLY A 22 39.28 -15.47 25.12
N GLN A 23 40.34 -14.79 24.67
CA GLN A 23 40.86 -14.86 23.31
C GLN A 23 41.33 -16.27 22.98
N GLU A 24 40.99 -16.77 21.79
CA GLU A 24 41.95 -17.47 20.94
C GLU A 24 41.74 -17.07 19.48
N THR A 25 42.85 -16.65 18.88
CA THR A 25 43.00 -16.20 17.51
C THR A 25 43.00 -17.37 16.53
N LEU A 26 42.14 -17.35 15.52
CA LEU A 26 42.36 -18.10 14.28
C LEU A 26 42.27 -17.14 13.09
N ASN A 27 43.46 -16.90 12.53
CA ASN A 27 43.68 -16.32 11.21
C ASN A 27 42.97 -17.20 10.16
N ALA A 28 42.01 -16.64 9.43
CA ALA A 28 41.55 -17.20 8.18
C ALA A 28 41.39 -16.08 7.14
N THR A 29 42.14 -16.28 6.07
CA THR A 29 42.34 -15.44 4.90
C THR A 29 41.05 -15.09 4.15
N ASN A 30 40.98 -13.82 3.74
CA ASN A 30 40.37 -13.26 2.55
C ASN A 30 39.88 -14.30 1.50
N VAL A 31 38.56 -14.53 1.44
CA VAL A 31 37.87 -15.05 0.25
C VAL A 31 36.50 -14.37 0.16
N THR A 32 36.38 -13.48 -0.83
CA THR A 32 35.12 -13.04 -1.44
C THR A 32 34.28 -14.24 -1.86
N GLY A 33 33.04 -14.33 -1.38
CA GLY A 33 32.13 -15.40 -1.79
C GLY A 33 30.71 -15.13 -1.33
N ASP A 34 29.88 -14.73 -2.28
CA ASP A 34 28.44 -14.96 -2.27
C ASP A 34 28.10 -16.39 -1.83
N ASN A 35 26.92 -16.54 -1.22
CA ASN A 35 26.29 -17.78 -0.72
C ASN A 35 26.48 -18.10 0.76
N LEU A 36 25.59 -17.54 1.59
CA LEU A 36 25.15 -18.20 2.82
C LEU A 36 23.66 -17.94 3.07
N VAL A 37 22.79 -18.57 2.26
CA VAL A 37 21.62 -19.33 2.75
C VAL A 37 21.37 -20.48 1.76
N SER A 38 22.06 -21.61 1.96
CA SER A 38 21.62 -22.90 1.44
C SER A 38 21.05 -23.68 2.61
N ILE A 39 19.72 -23.65 2.75
CA ILE A 39 19.00 -24.66 3.52
C ILE A 39 18.42 -25.62 2.49
N ALA A 40 19.09 -26.75 2.32
CA ALA A 40 18.60 -27.86 1.51
C ALA A 40 17.43 -28.57 2.23
N GLN A 41 16.19 -28.28 1.82
CA GLN A 41 15.04 -29.18 1.95
C GLN A 41 13.99 -28.86 0.86
N GLY A 42 14.05 -29.55 -0.29
CA GLY A 42 12.95 -29.97 -1.19
C GLY A 42 11.74 -29.05 -1.50
N GLY A 43 11.77 -27.76 -1.18
CA GLY A 43 10.71 -26.80 -1.48
C GLY A 43 10.89 -26.16 -2.85
N PRO A 44 9.81 -25.65 -3.47
CA PRO A 44 9.94 -24.83 -4.67
C PRO A 44 10.79 -23.59 -4.37
N ASN A 45 11.75 -23.27 -5.25
CA ASN A 45 12.52 -22.03 -5.19
C ASN A 45 11.57 -20.83 -5.29
N LEU A 46 11.25 -20.16 -4.17
CA LEU A 46 10.27 -19.08 -4.15
C LEU A 46 10.81 -17.83 -4.82
N CYS A 47 9.93 -17.05 -5.45
CA CYS A 47 10.34 -15.80 -6.09
C CYS A 47 10.73 -14.74 -5.05
N THR A 48 11.87 -14.11 -5.29
CA THR A 48 12.39 -12.99 -4.48
C THR A 48 11.76 -11.67 -4.91
N SER A 49 11.90 -10.65 -4.07
CA SER A 49 11.55 -9.27 -4.41
C SER A 49 12.34 -8.78 -5.62
N ALA A 50 13.58 -9.25 -5.81
CA ALA A 50 14.39 -8.92 -6.98
C ALA A 50 13.81 -9.55 -8.26
N ASP A 51 13.35 -10.80 -8.20
CA ASP A 51 12.70 -11.49 -9.32
C ASP A 51 11.42 -10.75 -9.75
N ILE A 52 10.61 -10.30 -8.78
CA ILE A 52 9.37 -9.57 -9.05
C ILE A 52 9.67 -8.18 -9.64
N THR A 53 10.64 -7.44 -9.06
CA THR A 53 11.03 -6.10 -9.53
C THR A 53 11.56 -6.14 -10.96
N LYS A 54 12.39 -7.15 -11.29
CA LYS A 54 12.90 -7.37 -12.65
C LYS A 54 11.89 -8.04 -13.57
N MET A 55 10.72 -8.42 -13.04
CA MET A 55 9.71 -9.19 -13.76
C MET A 55 10.32 -10.46 -14.39
N ASP A 56 11.14 -11.19 -13.63
CA ASP A 56 11.79 -12.45 -14.02
C ASP A 56 11.36 -13.58 -13.08
N VAL A 57 10.09 -13.96 -13.14
CA VAL A 57 9.49 -14.95 -12.22
C VAL A 57 9.37 -16.36 -12.82
N SER A 58 9.99 -16.60 -13.97
CA SER A 58 9.87 -17.83 -14.74
C SER A 58 10.62 -19.01 -14.10
N GLY A 59 11.74 -18.74 -13.43
CA GLY A 59 12.61 -19.73 -12.78
C GLY A 59 12.32 -20.02 -11.31
N CYS A 60 11.31 -19.36 -10.71
CA CYS A 60 10.96 -19.48 -9.30
C CYS A 60 9.50 -19.91 -9.14
N THR A 61 8.94 -19.85 -7.93
CA THR A 61 7.53 -20.14 -7.62
C THR A 61 6.91 -18.97 -6.88
N CYS A 62 5.83 -18.44 -7.44
CA CYS A 62 4.99 -17.46 -6.74
C CYS A 62 4.18 -18.18 -5.66
N PRO A 63 4.35 -17.85 -4.37
CA PRO A 63 3.60 -18.50 -3.30
C PRO A 63 2.09 -18.38 -3.50
N SER A 64 1.37 -19.49 -3.35
CA SER A 64 -0.11 -19.54 -3.39
C SER A 64 -0.74 -19.66 -2.01
N THR A 65 0.07 -19.94 -0.99
CA THR A 65 -0.35 -20.13 0.39
C THR A 65 0.35 -19.08 1.25
N PHE A 66 -0.47 -18.37 2.02
CA PHE A 66 -0.10 -17.44 3.06
C PHE A 66 -0.87 -17.86 4.32
N PRO A 67 -0.42 -17.50 5.54
CA PRO A 67 -1.15 -17.77 6.77
C PRO A 67 -2.65 -17.50 6.62
N SER A 68 -3.48 -18.40 7.17
CA SER A 68 -4.90 -18.65 6.84
C SER A 68 -5.87 -17.48 6.96
N SER A 69 -5.42 -16.27 7.28
CA SER A 69 -6.29 -15.11 7.27
C SER A 69 -5.58 -13.82 6.83
N PRO A 70 -6.08 -13.12 5.79
CA PRO A 70 -5.70 -11.74 5.51
C PRO A 70 -6.12 -10.76 6.63
N THR A 71 -6.92 -11.19 7.62
CA THR A 71 -7.18 -10.38 8.82
C THR A 71 -6.03 -10.40 9.81
N ASP A 72 -5.21 -11.44 9.78
CA ASP A 72 -4.25 -11.67 10.85
C ASP A 72 -2.94 -10.93 10.61
N LEU A 73 -2.66 -10.47 9.38
CA LEU A 73 -1.53 -9.60 9.02
C LEU A 73 -0.17 -9.95 9.68
N VAL A 74 -0.02 -11.22 10.08
CA VAL A 74 1.10 -11.82 10.80
C VAL A 74 2.15 -12.36 9.84
N CYS A 75 3.36 -12.59 10.34
CA CYS A 75 4.38 -13.40 9.66
C CYS A 75 4.42 -14.83 10.23
N VAL A 76 5.02 -15.76 9.47
CA VAL A 76 5.20 -17.14 9.90
C VAL A 76 6.30 -17.26 10.96
N THR A 77 7.39 -16.50 10.83
CA THR A 77 8.47 -16.38 11.83
C THR A 77 8.20 -15.21 12.78
N PRO A 78 8.93 -15.11 13.92
CA PRO A 78 8.74 -14.03 14.88
C PRO A 78 8.86 -12.66 14.22
N SER A 79 7.74 -11.95 14.17
CA SER A 79 7.60 -10.60 13.63
C SER A 79 7.13 -9.62 14.70
N GLY A 80 7.15 -8.34 14.35
CA GLY A 80 6.57 -7.30 15.18
C GLY A 80 5.86 -6.26 14.35
N GLN A 81 4.99 -5.51 15.00
CA GLN A 81 4.51 -4.25 14.42
C GLN A 81 5.67 -3.27 14.28
N CYS A 82 5.58 -2.40 13.28
CA CYS A 82 6.59 -1.40 12.97
C CYS A 82 6.11 0.00 13.37
N PRO A 83 6.09 0.34 14.68
CA PRO A 83 5.59 1.63 15.15
C PRO A 83 6.48 2.77 14.65
N ILE A 84 5.82 3.78 14.08
CA ILE A 84 6.44 4.99 13.58
C ILE A 84 6.33 6.08 14.65
N THR A 85 7.47 6.64 15.06
CA THR A 85 7.52 7.73 16.05
C THR A 85 7.71 9.07 15.34
N CYS A 86 6.88 10.05 15.69
CA CYS A 86 6.85 11.40 15.10
C CYS A 86 7.30 12.48 16.10
N ASN A 87 7.75 13.63 15.60
CA ASN A 87 8.09 14.82 16.39
C ASN A 87 7.44 16.09 15.78
N PRO A 88 7.10 17.13 16.55
CA PRO A 88 6.83 17.15 17.99
C PRO A 88 5.41 16.61 18.29
N PRO A 89 5.14 16.00 19.46
CA PRO A 89 3.77 15.64 19.85
C PRO A 89 2.98 16.91 20.18
N PRO A 90 1.66 17.04 19.87
CA PRO A 90 0.67 15.97 20.06
C PRO A 90 -0.37 15.75 18.92
N PRO A 91 -0.99 14.55 18.85
CA PRO A 91 -1.00 13.50 19.88
C PRO A 91 0.26 12.61 19.90
N PRO A 92 0.54 11.94 21.04
CA PRO A 92 1.79 11.22 21.32
C PRO A 92 1.75 9.71 20.99
N SER A 93 0.74 9.25 20.25
CA SER A 93 0.66 7.83 19.89
C SER A 93 1.46 7.57 18.61
N PRO A 94 2.36 6.58 18.58
CA PRO A 94 3.02 6.19 17.35
C PRO A 94 1.97 5.75 16.33
N VAL A 95 2.23 6.00 15.05
CA VAL A 95 1.44 5.37 13.99
C VAL A 95 1.87 3.92 13.94
N ILE A 96 0.92 3.00 14.14
CA ILE A 96 1.17 1.57 14.15
C ILE A 96 0.50 1.00 12.89
N PRO A 97 1.27 0.75 11.81
CA PRO A 97 0.76 0.02 10.66
C PRO A 97 0.18 -1.32 11.11
N ARG A 98 -0.89 -1.76 10.44
CA ARG A 98 -1.60 -2.98 10.83
C ARG A 98 -0.77 -4.24 10.58
N SER A 99 0.11 -4.20 9.59
CA SER A 99 0.94 -5.34 9.18
C SER A 99 2.09 -5.57 10.14
N GLU A 100 2.31 -6.83 10.49
CA GLU A 100 3.56 -7.27 11.09
C GLU A 100 4.59 -7.51 9.99
N LEU A 101 5.84 -7.15 10.29
CA LEU A 101 6.98 -7.40 9.41
C LEU A 101 8.14 -7.95 10.24
N SER A 102 8.94 -8.81 9.62
CA SER A 102 10.22 -9.24 10.18
C SER A 102 11.28 -8.14 10.05
N GLN A 103 11.20 -7.35 8.98
CA GLN A 103 12.06 -6.18 8.73
C GLN A 103 11.20 -4.93 8.45
N CYS A 104 11.19 -4.00 9.41
CA CYS A 104 10.46 -2.75 9.30
C CYS A 104 11.00 -1.81 8.22
N TYR A 105 10.14 -0.91 7.74
CA TYR A 105 10.45 0.19 6.82
C TYR A 105 10.96 -0.19 5.43
N SER A 106 11.05 -1.48 5.14
CA SER A 106 11.61 -2.00 3.90
C SER A 106 10.53 -2.42 2.89
N GLY A 107 9.26 -2.42 3.30
CA GLY A 107 8.16 -2.96 2.49
C GLY A 107 8.34 -4.47 2.25
N CYS A 108 7.93 -4.94 1.07
CA CYS A 108 7.94 -6.35 0.73
C CYS A 108 9.27 -6.87 0.17
N VAL A 109 10.30 -6.83 1.01
CA VAL A 109 11.61 -7.48 0.79
C VAL A 109 11.57 -8.97 1.15
N ASP A 110 12.60 -9.73 0.77
CA ASP A 110 12.68 -11.18 0.96
C ASP A 110 12.50 -11.60 2.43
N ALA A 111 13.02 -10.81 3.38
CA ALA A 111 12.85 -11.04 4.81
C ALA A 111 11.38 -10.98 5.28
N ASN A 112 10.50 -10.33 4.51
CA ASN A 112 9.07 -10.18 4.77
C ASN A 112 8.20 -11.07 3.86
N SER A 113 8.81 -11.98 3.09
CA SER A 113 8.12 -12.77 2.06
C SER A 113 7.01 -13.70 2.56
N GLU A 114 7.06 -14.04 3.84
CA GLU A 114 6.10 -14.88 4.55
C GLU A 114 5.07 -14.07 5.36
N CYS A 115 5.16 -12.75 5.34
CA CYS A 115 4.24 -11.86 6.06
C CYS A 115 2.98 -11.62 5.23
N ASN A 116 1.81 -11.72 5.86
CA ASN A 116 0.53 -11.47 5.20
C ASN A 116 0.41 -10.06 4.63
N GLY A 117 1.06 -9.06 5.24
CA GLY A 117 1.14 -7.71 4.69
C GLY A 117 1.90 -7.60 3.36
N CYS A 118 2.47 -8.69 2.85
CA CYS A 118 3.15 -8.76 1.56
C CYS A 118 2.51 -9.75 0.58
N TYR A 119 1.25 -10.15 0.86
CA TYR A 119 0.48 -11.04 0.00
C TYR A 119 0.32 -10.48 -1.40
N ILE A 120 0.00 -9.19 -1.52
CA ILE A 120 -0.17 -8.53 -2.83
C ILE A 120 1.08 -8.70 -3.70
N TRP A 121 2.27 -8.50 -3.11
CA TRP A 121 3.54 -8.51 -3.82
C TRP A 121 3.98 -9.92 -4.19
N PHE A 122 4.25 -10.76 -3.19
CA PHE A 122 4.84 -12.09 -3.42
C PHE A 122 3.84 -13.08 -4.03
N SER A 123 2.53 -12.95 -3.75
CA SER A 123 1.53 -13.85 -4.33
C SER A 123 0.87 -13.30 -5.58
N SER A 124 0.09 -12.24 -5.44
CA SER A 124 -0.89 -11.85 -6.46
C SER A 124 -0.23 -11.21 -7.66
N LEU A 125 0.68 -10.25 -7.45
CA LEU A 125 1.46 -9.63 -8.52
C LEU A 125 2.38 -10.64 -9.20
N CYS A 126 3.14 -11.42 -8.42
CA CYS A 126 4.01 -12.47 -8.96
C CYS A 126 3.25 -13.41 -9.91
N ARG A 127 2.05 -13.88 -9.52
CA ARG A 127 1.21 -14.74 -10.36
C ARG A 127 0.74 -14.04 -11.64
N CYS A 128 0.40 -12.75 -11.59
CA CYS A 128 0.08 -11.97 -12.79
C CYS A 128 1.29 -11.89 -13.74
N ILE A 129 2.48 -11.54 -13.24
CA ILE A 129 3.71 -11.49 -14.05
C ILE A 129 3.98 -12.84 -14.70
N ARG A 130 3.89 -13.94 -13.95
CA ARG A 130 4.05 -15.29 -14.50
C ARG A 130 3.06 -15.59 -15.62
N ALA A 131 1.79 -15.26 -15.41
CA ALA A 131 0.76 -15.51 -16.42
C ALA A 131 1.02 -14.72 -17.71
N PHE A 132 1.47 -13.48 -17.57
CA PHE A 132 1.90 -12.63 -18.69
C PHE A 132 3.08 -13.23 -19.46
N GLN A 133 4.14 -13.65 -18.76
CA GLN A 133 5.32 -14.27 -19.36
C GLN A 133 5.01 -15.60 -20.05
N ALA A 134 4.14 -16.42 -19.46
CA ALA A 134 3.75 -17.72 -20.00
C ALA A 134 2.74 -17.61 -21.16
N GLY A 135 2.22 -16.42 -21.45
CA GLY A 135 1.16 -16.22 -22.44
C GLY A 135 -0.14 -16.93 -22.08
N THR A 136 -0.35 -17.26 -20.80
CA THR A 136 -1.55 -17.96 -20.34
C THR A 136 -2.70 -16.96 -20.18
N PRO A 137 -3.95 -17.36 -20.50
CA PRO A 137 -5.11 -16.51 -20.23
C PRO A 137 -5.17 -16.06 -18.77
N THR A 138 -5.34 -14.76 -18.55
CA THR A 138 -5.41 -14.16 -17.22
C THR A 138 -6.37 -12.97 -17.22
N THR A 139 -6.94 -12.70 -16.05
CA THR A 139 -7.75 -11.51 -15.77
C THR A 139 -6.90 -10.30 -15.36
N CYS A 140 -5.60 -10.48 -15.14
CA CYS A 140 -4.70 -9.38 -14.83
C CYS A 140 -4.54 -8.44 -16.03
N ILE A 141 -4.37 -7.13 -15.78
CA ILE A 141 -4.22 -6.10 -16.82
C ILE A 141 -3.01 -5.24 -16.48
N ALA A 142 -2.07 -5.04 -17.40
CA ALA A 142 -0.86 -4.25 -17.16
C ALA A 142 -0.82 -2.92 -17.96
N SER A 143 -0.06 -1.94 -17.47
CA SER A 143 0.28 -0.69 -18.15
C SER A 143 1.75 -0.66 -18.64
N PRO A 144 2.06 -0.15 -19.84
CA PRO A 144 1.15 0.25 -20.90
C PRO A 144 0.37 -0.94 -21.48
N SER A 145 -0.75 -0.68 -22.14
CA SER A 145 -1.67 -1.71 -22.62
C SER A 145 -1.00 -2.71 -23.57
N ILE A 146 -1.55 -3.93 -23.62
CA ILE A 146 -1.04 -5.15 -24.31
C ILE A 146 -0.62 -4.94 -25.78
N GLY A 147 -0.98 -3.81 -26.42
CA GLY A 147 -0.40 -3.40 -27.70
C GLY A 147 1.11 -3.14 -27.67
N ALA A 148 1.69 -2.83 -26.50
CA ALA A 148 3.13 -2.74 -26.25
C ALA A 148 3.76 -4.08 -25.81
N GLY A 149 2.95 -5.14 -25.73
CA GLY A 149 3.32 -6.44 -25.17
C GLY A 149 3.07 -6.55 -23.65
N PRO A 150 2.88 -7.76 -23.12
CA PRO A 150 2.84 -7.98 -21.67
C PRO A 150 4.16 -7.57 -21.00
N PRO A 151 4.18 -7.27 -19.69
CA PRO A 151 5.42 -7.03 -18.96
C PRO A 151 6.44 -8.15 -19.20
N GLN A 152 7.64 -7.78 -19.66
CA GLN A 152 8.75 -8.70 -19.94
C GLN A 152 9.88 -8.53 -18.92
N PRO A 153 10.75 -9.55 -18.76
CA PRO A 153 11.95 -9.44 -17.93
C PRO A 153 12.78 -8.19 -18.28
N ASN A 154 13.20 -7.47 -17.24
CA ASN A 154 14.05 -6.29 -17.28
C ASN A 154 13.48 -5.08 -18.06
N GLN A 155 12.16 -5.01 -18.23
CA GLN A 155 11.50 -3.80 -18.74
C GLN A 155 11.29 -2.75 -17.64
N SER A 156 10.88 -1.54 -18.07
CA SER A 156 10.42 -0.50 -17.14
C SER A 156 9.26 -1.01 -16.28
N PRO A 157 9.15 -0.52 -15.04
CA PRO A 157 8.08 -0.90 -14.13
C PRO A 157 6.68 -0.68 -14.71
N SER A 158 5.76 -1.58 -14.38
CA SER A 158 4.37 -1.57 -14.84
C SER A 158 3.40 -1.55 -13.68
N TRP A 159 2.33 -0.77 -13.81
CA TRP A 159 1.13 -0.95 -12.98
C TRP A 159 0.31 -2.13 -13.49
N VAL A 160 -0.30 -2.87 -12.56
CA VAL A 160 -1.00 -4.14 -12.83
C VAL A 160 -2.27 -4.20 -12.00
N VAL A 161 -3.42 -4.31 -12.67
CA VAL A 161 -4.67 -4.80 -12.10
C VAL A 161 -4.50 -6.29 -11.80
N LEU A 162 -4.69 -6.68 -10.54
CA LEU A 162 -4.53 -8.05 -10.07
C LEU A 162 -5.70 -8.95 -10.51
N GLY A 163 -5.54 -10.27 -10.38
CA GLY A 163 -6.50 -11.25 -10.91
C GLY A 163 -7.93 -11.15 -10.40
N GLY A 164 -8.15 -10.58 -9.20
CA GLY A 164 -9.49 -10.28 -8.67
C GLY A 164 -10.16 -9.06 -9.31
N GLY A 165 -9.38 -8.21 -9.97
CA GLY A 165 -9.86 -6.99 -10.62
C GLY A 165 -10.11 -5.82 -9.66
N ASP A 166 -9.96 -6.02 -8.36
CA ASP A 166 -10.30 -5.10 -7.29
C ASP A 166 -9.10 -4.32 -6.75
N LEU A 167 -7.88 -4.72 -7.13
CA LEU A 167 -6.64 -4.11 -6.66
C LEU A 167 -5.69 -3.85 -7.82
N ILE A 168 -5.00 -2.71 -7.78
CA ILE A 168 -3.92 -2.34 -8.69
C ILE A 168 -2.65 -2.11 -7.88
N THR A 169 -1.53 -2.71 -8.27
CA THR A 169 -0.20 -2.45 -7.70
C THR A 169 0.80 -2.19 -8.83
N THR A 170 2.05 -1.88 -8.53
CA THR A 170 3.14 -1.76 -9.50
C THR A 170 4.20 -2.85 -9.28
N THR A 171 5.03 -3.10 -10.29
CA THR A 171 6.26 -3.90 -10.20
C THR A 171 7.44 -3.12 -9.63
N ASP A 172 7.26 -1.82 -9.33
CA ASP A 172 8.18 -1.09 -8.46
C ASP A 172 7.96 -1.49 -7.00
N LEU A 173 9.05 -1.69 -6.25
CA LEU A 173 8.98 -1.90 -4.81
C LEU A 173 8.68 -0.55 -4.12
N ILE A 174 7.41 -0.31 -3.86
CA ILE A 174 6.90 0.93 -3.27
C ILE A 174 6.04 0.53 -2.07
N PRO A 175 6.47 0.76 -0.82
CA PRO A 175 5.71 0.31 0.34
C PRO A 175 4.30 0.92 0.47
N GLY A 176 4.11 2.14 -0.05
CA GLY A 176 2.79 2.76 -0.15
C GLY A 176 2.83 4.23 -0.55
N ILE A 177 1.77 4.95 -0.21
CA ILE A 177 1.51 6.31 -0.73
C ILE A 177 2.63 7.32 -0.46
N LEU A 178 3.34 7.20 0.67
CA LEU A 178 4.47 8.10 0.99
C LEU A 178 5.63 7.99 0.01
N GLN A 179 5.81 6.83 -0.61
CA GLN A 179 6.86 6.55 -1.58
C GLN A 179 6.35 6.66 -3.03
N LEU A 180 5.11 7.13 -3.25
CA LEU A 180 4.54 7.18 -4.60
C LEU A 180 5.38 8.06 -5.56
N ASN A 181 6.10 9.06 -5.05
CA ASN A 181 6.98 9.91 -5.86
C ASN A 181 8.19 9.17 -6.46
N SER A 182 8.51 7.97 -5.98
CA SER A 182 9.59 7.14 -6.54
C SER A 182 9.12 6.21 -7.66
N ALA A 183 7.82 6.15 -7.95
CA ALA A 183 7.30 5.38 -9.06
C ALA A 183 7.80 5.93 -10.40
N ALA A 184 8.12 5.04 -11.35
CA ALA A 184 8.48 5.44 -12.71
C ALA A 184 7.35 6.25 -13.39
N ASP A 185 6.11 5.94 -13.06
CA ASP A 185 4.91 6.69 -13.44
C ASP A 185 4.00 6.87 -12.23
N VAL A 186 4.08 8.05 -11.61
CA VAL A 186 3.39 8.43 -10.37
C VAL A 186 1.85 8.30 -10.48
N ASP A 187 1.27 8.53 -11.66
CA ASP A 187 -0.18 8.47 -11.86
C ASP A 187 -0.65 7.20 -12.56
N GLY A 188 0.29 6.34 -12.98
CA GLY A 188 0.01 5.19 -13.84
C GLY A 188 -1.02 4.23 -13.26
N GLY A 189 -1.01 4.01 -11.95
CA GLY A 189 -1.99 3.15 -11.27
C GLY A 189 -3.40 3.72 -11.28
N PHE A 190 -3.55 5.03 -11.05
CA PHE A 190 -4.85 5.70 -11.09
C PHE A 190 -5.38 5.84 -12.51
N ARG A 191 -4.51 6.08 -13.48
CA ARG A 191 -4.86 6.08 -14.89
C ARG A 191 -5.36 4.71 -15.34
N LEU A 192 -4.60 3.65 -15.02
CA LEU A 192 -5.02 2.26 -15.26
C LEU A 192 -6.34 1.93 -14.55
N GLY A 193 -6.55 2.45 -13.34
CA GLY A 193 -7.82 2.32 -12.61
C GLY A 193 -9.00 2.96 -13.33
N GLN A 194 -8.84 4.19 -13.83
CA GLN A 194 -9.90 4.89 -14.56
C GLN A 194 -10.25 4.15 -15.87
N ASP A 195 -9.23 3.71 -16.61
CA ASP A 195 -9.40 2.83 -17.77
C ASP A 195 -10.13 1.53 -17.42
N THR A 196 -9.81 0.94 -16.26
CA THR A 196 -10.45 -0.29 -15.78
C THR A 196 -11.93 -0.07 -15.46
N LEU A 197 -12.29 1.06 -14.82
CA LEU A 197 -13.68 1.41 -14.56
C LEU A 197 -14.45 1.67 -15.87
N ASN A 198 -13.83 2.34 -16.84
CA ASN A 198 -14.38 2.58 -18.17
C ASN A 198 -14.67 1.26 -18.91
N ASN A 199 -13.67 0.37 -18.97
CA ASN A 199 -13.77 -0.92 -19.67
C ASN A 199 -14.82 -1.85 -19.06
N ARG A 200 -15.08 -1.72 -17.75
CA ARG A 200 -16.14 -2.45 -17.04
C ARG A 200 -17.52 -1.82 -17.17
N GLY A 201 -17.62 -0.63 -17.77
CA GLY A 201 -18.88 0.11 -17.87
C GLY A 201 -19.43 0.58 -16.52
N ILE A 202 -18.56 0.80 -15.53
CA ILE A 202 -18.93 1.24 -14.18
C ILE A 202 -18.26 2.57 -13.82
N ARG A 203 -17.85 3.39 -14.80
CA ARG A 203 -17.17 4.67 -14.54
C ARG A 203 -17.98 5.61 -13.65
N ASP A 204 -19.29 5.64 -13.85
CA ASP A 204 -20.26 6.50 -13.16
C ASP A 204 -20.54 6.05 -11.71
N THR A 205 -20.35 4.77 -11.42
CA THR A 205 -20.65 4.13 -10.14
C THR A 205 -19.40 3.70 -9.39
N GLY A 206 -18.27 3.60 -10.09
CA GLY A 206 -17.00 3.14 -9.56
C GLY A 206 -16.17 4.23 -8.91
N THR A 207 -15.21 3.78 -8.11
CA THR A 207 -14.28 4.62 -7.37
C THR A 207 -12.90 3.97 -7.33
N LEU A 208 -11.88 4.81 -7.18
CA LEU A 208 -10.51 4.38 -6.86
C LEU A 208 -10.14 4.89 -5.48
N ALA A 209 -9.40 4.12 -4.70
CA ALA A 209 -8.92 4.55 -3.39
C ALA A 209 -7.53 4.00 -3.09
N ILE A 210 -6.69 4.80 -2.43
CA ILE A 210 -5.42 4.37 -1.85
C ILE A 210 -5.42 4.73 -0.37
N ASN A 211 -5.19 3.71 0.46
CA ASN A 211 -5.16 3.89 1.90
C ASN A 211 -3.88 4.60 2.36
N SER A 212 -4.00 5.26 3.51
CA SER A 212 -2.87 5.86 4.21
C SER A 212 -2.00 4.80 4.88
N VAL A 213 -0.82 5.19 5.35
CA VAL A 213 0.06 4.28 6.12
C VAL A 213 -0.63 3.81 7.41
N SER A 214 -1.39 4.69 8.06
CA SER A 214 -2.10 4.38 9.30
C SER A 214 -3.28 3.42 9.13
N THR A 215 -3.76 3.22 7.89
CA THR A 215 -4.98 2.45 7.63
C THR A 215 -4.79 1.25 6.71
N ARG A 216 -3.69 1.20 5.95
CA ARG A 216 -3.38 0.07 5.07
C ARG A 216 -3.12 -1.23 5.84
N SER A 217 -3.39 -2.34 5.17
CA SER A 217 -3.09 -3.69 5.63
C SER A 217 -1.94 -4.36 4.89
N GLU A 218 -1.47 -3.77 3.80
CA GLU A 218 -0.38 -4.31 2.98
C GLU A 218 0.72 -3.27 2.85
N GLU A 219 1.96 -3.74 2.82
CA GLU A 219 3.21 -2.98 2.78
C GLU A 219 3.80 -2.94 1.36
N GLN A 220 2.89 -2.98 0.39
CA GLN A 220 3.10 -2.67 -1.02
C GLN A 220 1.97 -1.74 -1.46
N ILE A 221 2.30 -0.73 -2.26
CA ILE A 221 1.33 0.25 -2.75
C ILE A 221 0.23 -0.45 -3.55
N HIS A 222 -1.02 -0.14 -3.20
CA HIS A 222 -2.16 -0.66 -3.93
C HIS A 222 -3.29 0.36 -3.99
N ILE A 223 -4.02 0.33 -5.10
CA ILE A 223 -5.20 1.13 -5.36
C ILE A 223 -6.38 0.17 -5.44
N HIS A 224 -7.39 0.40 -4.62
CA HIS A 224 -8.66 -0.30 -4.66
C HIS A 224 -9.48 0.18 -5.86
N VAL A 225 -10.08 -0.75 -6.59
CA VAL A 225 -10.98 -0.53 -7.72
C VAL A 225 -12.35 -1.05 -7.33
N CYS A 226 -13.27 -0.14 -7.04
CA CYS A 226 -14.54 -0.47 -6.41
C CYS A 226 -15.72 -0.09 -7.29
N ASN A 227 -16.83 -0.79 -7.13
CA ASN A 227 -18.13 -0.36 -7.62
C ASN A 227 -18.98 0.06 -6.42
N ASN A 228 -19.30 1.35 -6.31
CA ASN A 228 -20.07 1.91 -5.21
C ASN A 228 -21.17 2.86 -5.75
N PRO A 229 -22.28 2.31 -6.29
CA PRO A 229 -23.36 3.12 -6.83
C PRO A 229 -24.04 3.99 -5.76
N GLY A 230 -23.97 3.58 -4.48
CA GLY A 230 -24.58 4.27 -3.35
C GLY A 230 -23.70 5.33 -2.68
N SER A 231 -22.57 5.71 -3.30
CA SER A 231 -21.55 6.50 -2.61
C SER A 231 -22.06 7.82 -2.03
N THR A 232 -21.94 7.97 -0.71
CA THR A 232 -22.27 9.19 0.00
C THR A 232 -21.34 10.34 -0.42
N VAL A 233 -20.05 10.04 -0.67
CA VAL A 233 -19.08 11.02 -1.19
C VAL A 233 -19.54 11.58 -2.53
N ARG A 234 -20.01 10.72 -3.45
CA ARG A 234 -20.57 11.18 -4.72
C ARG A 234 -21.74 12.15 -4.49
N GLY A 235 -22.67 11.80 -3.62
CA GLY A 235 -23.81 12.66 -3.29
C GLY A 235 -23.43 14.01 -2.65
N ILE A 236 -22.28 14.10 -1.98
CA ILE A 236 -21.70 15.37 -1.50
C ILE A 236 -21.15 16.17 -2.68
N LEU A 237 -20.26 15.56 -3.48
CA LEU A 237 -19.59 16.20 -4.61
C LEU A 237 -20.59 16.70 -5.68
N ASP A 238 -21.69 15.98 -5.86
CA ASP A 238 -22.78 16.33 -6.78
C ASP A 238 -23.34 17.74 -6.56
N LYS A 239 -23.37 18.18 -5.30
CA LYS A 239 -23.94 19.46 -4.86
C LYS A 239 -22.96 20.62 -4.95
N LEU A 240 -21.68 20.35 -5.25
CA LEU A 240 -20.63 21.36 -5.30
C LEU A 240 -20.57 22.03 -6.67
N HIS A 241 -20.13 23.30 -6.68
CA HIS A 241 -19.90 24.05 -7.91
C HIS A 241 -18.46 23.83 -8.40
N ARG A 242 -18.30 23.07 -9.49
CA ARG A 242 -17.01 22.53 -9.97
C ARG A 242 -15.97 23.62 -10.22
N ASP A 243 -16.38 24.80 -10.69
CA ASP A 243 -15.46 25.91 -10.93
C ASP A 243 -14.74 26.42 -9.66
N SER A 244 -15.29 26.11 -8.47
CA SER A 244 -14.63 26.41 -7.18
C SER A 244 -13.53 25.40 -6.81
N PHE A 245 -13.41 24.32 -7.60
CA PHE A 245 -12.53 23.17 -7.38
C PHE A 245 -11.58 22.95 -8.58
N ASN A 246 -11.25 24.01 -9.32
CA ASN A 246 -10.19 24.00 -10.34
C ASN A 246 -8.80 23.68 -9.75
N THR A 247 -8.65 23.91 -8.44
CA THR A 247 -7.51 23.55 -7.60
C THR A 247 -8.00 22.71 -6.43
N THR A 248 -7.09 22.03 -5.74
CA THR A 248 -7.42 21.25 -4.55
C THR A 248 -7.98 22.14 -3.44
N SER A 249 -9.24 21.94 -3.11
CA SER A 249 -10.01 22.75 -2.14
C SER A 249 -10.74 21.84 -1.15
N SER A 250 -10.92 22.30 0.09
CA SER A 250 -11.61 21.54 1.14
C SER A 250 -13.06 21.23 0.75
N VAL A 251 -13.51 20.02 1.09
CA VAL A 251 -14.90 19.58 0.94
C VAL A 251 -15.51 19.39 2.33
N ASP A 252 -16.75 19.87 2.50
CA ASP A 252 -17.51 19.63 3.74
C ASP A 252 -18.05 18.20 3.76
N LEU A 253 -17.61 17.44 4.76
CA LEU A 253 -18.00 16.05 5.00
C LEU A 253 -19.08 15.91 6.09
N SER A 254 -19.73 17.00 6.50
CA SER A 254 -20.76 17.01 7.54
C SER A 254 -21.94 16.05 7.29
N ALA A 255 -22.19 15.69 6.03
CA ALA A 255 -23.21 14.72 5.65
C ALA A 255 -22.80 13.24 5.86
N LEU A 256 -21.52 12.96 6.13
CA LEU A 256 -21.09 11.60 6.47
C LEU A 256 -21.54 11.23 7.89
N PRO A 257 -21.97 9.97 8.14
CA PRO A 257 -22.33 9.51 9.47
C PRO A 257 -21.21 9.65 10.51
N LYS A 258 -19.95 9.62 10.05
CA LYS A 258 -18.74 9.74 10.87
C LYS A 258 -17.68 10.56 10.13
N PRO A 259 -17.70 11.90 10.21
CA PRO A 259 -16.66 12.76 9.63
C PRO A 259 -15.39 12.67 10.47
N SER A 260 -14.68 11.54 10.37
CA SER A 260 -13.40 11.26 11.03
C SER A 260 -12.21 11.46 10.09
N ALA A 261 -12.47 12.05 8.92
CA ALA A 261 -11.48 12.48 7.95
C ALA A 261 -11.81 13.89 7.49
N ALA A 262 -10.77 14.63 7.10
CA ALA A 262 -10.91 15.80 6.25
C ALA A 262 -10.59 15.41 4.80
N MET A 263 -11.26 16.03 3.84
CA MET A 263 -11.07 15.75 2.43
C MET A 263 -10.92 17.05 1.66
N SER A 264 -9.94 17.09 0.76
CA SER A 264 -9.75 18.18 -0.19
C SER A 264 -9.75 17.61 -1.60
N CYS A 265 -10.55 18.17 -2.49
CA CYS A 265 -10.73 17.66 -3.84
C CYS A 265 -10.44 18.69 -4.91
N ARG A 266 -10.14 18.20 -6.12
CA ARG A 266 -10.07 18.96 -7.36
C ARG A 266 -10.95 18.27 -8.40
N ALA A 267 -11.73 19.03 -9.16
CA ALA A 267 -12.55 18.51 -10.25
C ALA A 267 -11.76 18.49 -11.57
N SER A 268 -12.14 17.60 -12.49
CA SER A 268 -11.69 17.60 -13.88
C SER A 268 -12.24 18.83 -14.59
N HIS A 269 -11.54 19.30 -15.62
CA HIS A 269 -12.01 20.48 -16.36
C HIS A 269 -13.24 20.14 -17.20
N ASN A 270 -13.25 18.95 -17.82
CA ASN A 270 -14.33 18.50 -18.67
C ASN A 270 -15.02 17.25 -18.13
N ARG A 271 -16.26 17.04 -18.60
CA ARG A 271 -17.02 15.80 -18.39
C ARG A 271 -16.39 14.66 -19.15
N GLY A 272 -16.38 13.47 -18.56
CA GLY A 272 -15.80 12.26 -19.16
C GLY A 272 -14.28 12.26 -19.21
N GLU A 273 -13.62 13.34 -18.77
CA GLU A 273 -12.17 13.42 -18.68
C GLU A 273 -11.67 12.66 -17.45
N ASP A 274 -10.57 11.95 -17.62
CA ASP A 274 -9.83 11.33 -16.52
C ASP A 274 -8.99 12.38 -15.79
N ILE A 275 -8.70 12.13 -14.51
CA ILE A 275 -7.99 13.08 -13.66
C ILE A 275 -6.68 12.49 -13.15
N ASN A 276 -5.60 13.27 -13.23
CA ASN A 276 -4.32 12.93 -12.63
C ASN A 276 -4.32 13.31 -11.15
N ILE A 277 -4.33 12.31 -10.27
CA ILE A 277 -4.27 12.50 -8.82
C ILE A 277 -2.87 12.25 -8.27
N GLY A 278 -2.02 11.49 -8.97
CA GLY A 278 -0.66 11.20 -8.54
C GLY A 278 0.14 12.48 -8.25
N ARG A 279 0.02 13.48 -9.12
CA ARG A 279 0.63 14.81 -8.90
C ARG A 279 0.07 15.50 -7.66
N ASP A 280 -1.23 15.42 -7.44
CA ASP A 280 -1.90 16.10 -6.32
C ASP A 280 -1.48 15.46 -4.98
N ILE A 281 -1.33 14.13 -4.94
CA ILE A 281 -0.78 13.39 -3.78
C ILE A 281 0.65 13.84 -3.48
N VAL A 282 1.53 13.83 -4.50
CA VAL A 282 2.94 14.23 -4.31
C VAL A 282 3.04 15.67 -3.82
N ASN A 283 2.31 16.60 -4.46
CA ASN A 283 2.26 18.00 -4.04
C ASN A 283 1.68 18.19 -2.64
N TRP A 284 0.74 17.35 -2.22
CA TRP A 284 0.22 17.38 -0.86
C TRP A 284 1.27 16.93 0.15
N LEU A 285 1.99 15.84 -0.17
CA LEU A 285 3.01 15.26 0.69
C LEU A 285 4.27 16.13 0.82
N THR A 286 4.61 16.94 -0.19
CA THR A 286 5.78 17.84 -0.11
C THR A 286 5.64 18.90 0.99
N GLN A 287 4.42 19.23 1.42
CA GLN A 287 4.18 20.12 2.56
C GLN A 287 4.72 19.56 3.88
N TYR A 288 4.92 18.24 3.96
CA TYR A 288 5.49 17.56 5.11
C TYR A 288 6.99 17.25 4.94
N ALA A 289 7.60 17.57 3.81
CA ALA A 289 9.01 17.30 3.57
C ALA A 289 9.90 18.01 4.61
N GLY A 290 10.77 17.25 5.27
CA GLY A 290 11.63 17.77 6.35
C GLY A 290 10.89 18.04 7.67
N THR A 291 9.59 17.75 7.75
CA THR A 291 8.83 17.77 9.00
C THR A 291 8.81 16.39 9.63
N THR A 292 8.62 16.34 10.94
CA THR A 292 8.53 15.08 11.69
C THR A 292 7.08 14.75 12.11
N THR A 293 6.08 15.46 11.57
CA THR A 293 4.67 15.29 11.97
C THR A 293 4.11 13.94 11.52
N CYS A 294 3.22 13.39 12.35
CA CYS A 294 2.47 12.18 12.03
C CYS A 294 1.41 12.39 10.94
N ALA A 295 1.03 13.64 10.64
CA ALA A 295 -0.06 13.94 9.71
C ALA A 295 0.13 13.34 8.32
N GLN A 296 1.38 13.19 7.85
CA GLN A 296 1.67 12.57 6.55
C GLN A 296 1.23 11.10 6.48
N TYR A 297 1.25 10.36 7.60
CA TYR A 297 0.90 8.94 7.64
C TYR A 297 -0.60 8.69 7.60
N ASP A 298 -1.39 9.74 7.81
CA ASP A 298 -2.85 9.72 7.69
C ASP A 298 -3.34 10.20 6.31
N VAL A 299 -2.42 10.46 5.36
CA VAL A 299 -2.77 10.87 3.99
C VAL A 299 -3.17 9.64 3.18
N GLY A 300 -4.43 9.60 2.75
CA GLY A 300 -4.95 8.69 1.73
C GLY A 300 -5.46 9.48 0.53
N ALA A 301 -5.93 8.81 -0.51
CA ALA A 301 -6.52 9.50 -1.66
C ALA A 301 -7.55 8.64 -2.41
N GLY A 302 -8.34 9.27 -3.26
CA GLY A 302 -9.28 8.56 -4.12
C GLY A 302 -9.73 9.36 -5.33
N VAL A 303 -10.23 8.63 -6.33
CA VAL A 303 -10.83 9.19 -7.54
C VAL A 303 -12.27 8.72 -7.66
N ILE A 304 -13.18 9.64 -7.95
CA ILE A 304 -14.60 9.36 -8.11
C ILE A 304 -15.20 10.25 -9.17
N VAL A 305 -16.16 9.74 -9.94
CA VAL A 305 -16.93 10.53 -10.91
C VAL A 305 -18.25 10.93 -10.29
N ASP A 306 -18.62 12.21 -10.44
CA ASP A 306 -19.90 12.73 -9.99
C ASP A 306 -21.04 12.45 -10.99
N SER A 307 -22.29 12.70 -10.58
CA SER A 307 -23.46 12.48 -11.44
C SER A 307 -23.52 13.38 -12.68
N ASN A 308 -22.68 14.41 -12.75
CA ASN A 308 -22.55 15.29 -13.92
C ASN A 308 -21.41 14.85 -14.86
N GLY A 309 -20.73 13.74 -14.53
CA GLY A 309 -19.66 13.15 -15.34
C GLY A 309 -18.28 13.75 -15.13
N TYR A 310 -18.08 14.63 -14.14
CA TYR A 310 -16.75 15.16 -13.80
C TYR A 310 -16.03 14.20 -12.87
N ALA A 311 -14.75 13.92 -13.15
CA ALA A 311 -13.90 13.17 -12.24
C ALA A 311 -13.37 14.10 -11.14
N TRP A 312 -13.26 13.57 -9.93
CA TRP A 312 -12.76 14.27 -8.76
C TRP A 312 -11.56 13.53 -8.21
N ALA A 313 -10.45 14.26 -8.04
CA ALA A 313 -9.25 13.78 -7.38
C ALA A 313 -9.27 14.32 -5.94
N CYS A 314 -9.36 13.43 -4.97
CA CYS A 314 -9.57 13.78 -3.57
C CYS A 314 -8.45 13.24 -2.68
N ILE A 315 -7.82 14.14 -1.92
CA ILE A 315 -6.89 13.80 -0.84
C ILE A 315 -7.69 13.73 0.46
N THR A 316 -7.45 12.67 1.22
CA THR A 316 -8.06 12.45 2.54
C THR A 316 -6.99 12.51 3.60
N THR A 317 -7.34 13.06 4.76
CA THR A 317 -6.49 13.05 5.97
C THR A 317 -7.30 12.58 7.15
N GLY A 318 -6.71 11.74 8.00
CA GLY A 318 -7.32 11.21 9.22
C GLY A 318 -7.19 9.70 9.32
N HIS A 319 -7.75 9.13 10.39
CA HIS A 319 -7.62 7.69 10.68
C HIS A 319 -8.67 6.82 9.98
N ARG A 320 -9.50 7.42 9.13
CA ARG A 320 -10.46 6.69 8.32
C ARG A 320 -9.78 6.25 7.02
N ALA A 321 -9.82 4.94 6.75
CA ALA A 321 -9.30 4.39 5.50
C ALA A 321 -9.99 5.03 4.29
N ALA A 322 -9.22 5.40 3.26
CA ALA A 322 -9.77 5.96 2.03
C ALA A 322 -10.68 4.93 1.34
N GLU A 323 -10.33 3.64 1.38
CA GLU A 323 -11.19 2.58 0.86
C GLU A 323 -12.58 2.62 1.51
N ASN A 324 -12.67 2.82 2.83
CA ASN A 324 -13.96 2.88 3.52
C ASN A 324 -14.76 4.12 3.09
N LEU A 325 -14.08 5.22 2.79
CA LEU A 325 -14.72 6.46 2.38
C LEU A 325 -15.25 6.39 0.93
N PHE A 326 -14.51 5.80 0.01
CA PHE A 326 -14.87 5.77 -1.41
C PHE A 326 -15.57 4.49 -1.84
N CYS A 327 -15.18 3.34 -1.30
CA CYS A 327 -15.65 2.02 -1.74
C CYS A 327 -16.84 1.47 -0.94
N THR A 328 -17.14 2.01 0.24
CA THR A 328 -18.16 1.45 1.15
C THR A 328 -19.27 2.44 1.50
N ASP A 329 -18.92 3.67 1.86
CA ASP A 329 -19.88 4.75 2.18
C ASP A 329 -20.53 5.37 0.95
#